data_AF-A0A139CNR9-F1
#
_entry.id   AF-A0A139CNR9-F1
#
_cell.length_a   1.000
_cell.length_b   1.000
_cell.length_c   1.000
_cell.angle_alpha   90.00
_cell.angle_beta   90.00
_cell.angle_gamma   90.00
#
_symmetry.space_group_name_H-M   'P 1'
#
loop_
_entity.id
_entity.type
_entity.pdbx_description
1 polymer ?
#
loop_
_entity_poly.entity_id
_entity_poly.type
_entity_poly.pdbx_seq_one_letter_code
_entity_poly.pdbx_strand_id
1 'polypeptide(L)'
;IDCRIPISVAQINTDGKYPVPVHDVSITGNYIEGNYTAEKQDSGIYVLGGRNSDRTIAQPYIRANVSDNTIVDVNNWLMSDDGAIVLRHVKYAVVKSNDISGTGGTGINLEDADEVVMQDNVIKNMKEIEGSAIGVKMLPVLQDNAMVLINNTFDGSATYNAYSNAEYGNIYQVNLMNQDTSKFDTSNGGMELVTLSEPELETPPADDEEEAPSIPEDDEYPVANLAIRYVPAGDGLTFDGGESTDDNGIVSYSWDFDSSDGIQEEATGETVTRDFLVQGRFKVTMTVTDISGQQDTDSILIVVN
;
A
#
# COMPACT_ATOMS: atom_id res chain seq x y z
N ILE A 1 -1.32 -2.05 20.16
CA ILE A 1 -0.25 -2.90 20.74
C ILE A 1 1.08 -2.34 20.23
N ASP A 2 1.97 -1.89 21.11
CA ASP A 2 3.30 -1.38 20.74
C ASP A 2 4.20 -2.55 20.30
N CYS A 3 4.25 -2.84 19.00
CA CYS A 3 5.08 -3.92 18.45
C CYS A 3 6.52 -3.47 18.20
N ARG A 4 7.38 -3.46 19.23
CA ARG A 4 8.80 -3.05 19.08
C ARG A 4 9.71 -4.06 18.38
N ILE A 5 9.13 -5.01 17.65
CA ILE A 5 9.87 -6.13 17.05
C ILE A 5 9.60 -6.12 15.54
N PRO A 6 10.64 -6.33 14.71
CA PRO A 6 10.48 -6.61 13.28
C PRO A 6 9.40 -7.67 13.00
N ILE A 7 8.58 -7.40 11.99
CA ILE A 7 7.61 -8.37 11.46
C ILE A 7 8.22 -8.97 10.18
N SER A 8 8.53 -10.27 10.22
CA SER A 8 9.02 -11.01 9.06
C SER A 8 8.03 -12.10 8.67
N VAL A 9 7.56 -12.04 7.42
CA VAL A 9 6.64 -13.01 6.84
C VAL A 9 7.33 -13.67 5.65
N ALA A 10 7.68 -14.94 5.80
CA ALA A 10 8.39 -15.70 4.78
C ALA A 10 7.90 -17.15 4.74
N GLN A 11 7.70 -17.68 3.52
CA GLN A 11 7.38 -19.08 3.30
C GLN A 11 8.49 -19.76 2.50
N ILE A 12 9.20 -20.71 3.11
CA ILE A 12 10.31 -21.45 2.49
C ILE A 12 9.95 -22.94 2.49
N ASN A 13 9.93 -23.58 1.32
CA ASN A 13 9.72 -25.03 1.19
C ASN A 13 10.95 -25.74 0.60
N THR A 14 11.07 -27.04 0.87
CA THR A 14 12.20 -27.87 0.44
C THR A 14 11.85 -28.83 -0.70
N ASP A 15 10.57 -28.95 -1.05
CA ASP A 15 10.05 -29.92 -2.03
C ASP A 15 9.85 -29.32 -3.44
N GLY A 16 10.17 -28.04 -3.62
CA GLY A 16 10.11 -27.34 -4.91
C GLY A 16 8.68 -27.13 -5.43
N LYS A 17 7.66 -27.35 -4.60
CA LYS A 17 6.25 -27.27 -4.99
C LYS A 17 5.54 -26.31 -4.07
N TYR A 18 5.20 -25.14 -4.60
CA TYR A 18 4.16 -24.33 -4.02
C TYR A 18 2.84 -24.77 -4.65
N PRO A 19 1.90 -25.38 -3.90
CA PRO A 19 0.52 -25.37 -4.36
C PRO A 19 0.16 -23.89 -4.49
N VAL A 20 -0.31 -23.48 -5.67
CA VAL A 20 -0.93 -22.20 -6.06
C VAL A 20 -1.06 -21.16 -4.93
N PRO A 21 -0.68 -19.87 -5.11
CA PRO A 21 -0.83 -18.85 -4.06
C PRO A 21 -2.16 -19.00 -3.29
N VAL A 22 -2.09 -19.24 -1.98
CA VAL A 22 -3.24 -19.64 -1.15
C VAL A 22 -3.49 -18.71 0.02
N HIS A 23 -2.65 -17.71 0.26
CA HIS A 23 -2.72 -16.88 1.47
C HIS A 23 -2.65 -15.38 1.14
N ASP A 24 -3.52 -14.61 1.78
CA ASP A 24 -3.34 -13.17 1.97
C ASP A 24 -2.48 -12.94 3.22
N VAL A 25 -1.65 -11.90 3.20
CA VAL A 25 -0.91 -11.42 4.38
C VAL A 25 -1.36 -9.99 4.65
N SER A 26 -1.93 -9.74 5.83
CA SER A 26 -2.28 -8.39 6.30
C SER A 26 -1.43 -8.03 7.51
N ILE A 27 -0.73 -6.90 7.43
CA ILE A 27 0.07 -6.31 8.50
C ILE A 27 -0.44 -4.89 8.66
N THR A 28 -1.41 -4.71 9.57
CA THR A 28 -2.09 -3.42 9.77
C THR A 28 -2.08 -2.96 11.22
N GLY A 29 -2.04 -1.64 11.43
CA GLY A 29 -2.21 -1.01 12.75
C GLY A 29 -1.06 -1.22 13.73
N ASN A 30 0.16 -1.51 13.25
CA ASN A 30 1.31 -1.80 14.11
C ASN A 30 2.17 -0.55 14.35
N TYR A 31 2.68 -0.40 15.58
CA TYR A 31 3.75 0.55 15.89
C TYR A 31 5.07 -0.22 16.01
N ILE A 32 6.05 0.06 15.13
CA ILE A 32 7.34 -0.62 15.04
C ILE A 32 8.47 0.40 15.27
N GLU A 33 9.30 0.16 16.27
CA GLU A 33 10.42 1.04 16.63
C GLU A 33 11.75 0.29 16.55
N GLY A 34 12.79 0.93 16.01
CA GLY A 34 14.12 0.36 15.96
C GLY A 34 14.78 0.21 17.34
N ASN A 35 15.48 -0.91 17.56
CA ASN A 35 16.24 -1.16 18.79
C ASN A 35 17.75 -0.82 18.65
N TYR A 36 18.10 0.40 19.06
CA TYR A 36 19.45 0.99 19.05
C TYR A 36 20.58 0.21 19.75
N THR A 37 20.26 -0.85 20.49
CA THR A 37 21.23 -1.63 21.26
C THR A 37 21.54 -3.00 20.67
N ALA A 38 20.88 -3.37 19.58
CA ALA A 38 21.08 -4.66 18.93
C ALA A 38 22.35 -4.70 18.06
N GLU A 39 23.01 -5.87 18.00
CA GLU A 39 24.21 -6.11 17.18
C GLU A 39 23.92 -6.13 15.67
N LYS A 40 22.67 -6.42 15.29
CA LYS A 40 22.11 -6.34 13.94
C LYS A 40 20.67 -5.84 14.05
N GLN A 41 20.19 -5.10 13.05
CA GLN A 41 18.76 -4.86 12.88
C GLN A 41 18.31 -5.35 11.50
N ASP A 42 17.17 -6.03 11.47
CA ASP A 42 16.45 -6.37 10.25
C ASP A 42 15.43 -5.26 9.93
N SER A 43 14.81 -5.30 8.75
CA SER A 43 13.72 -4.39 8.36
C SER A 43 12.60 -4.34 9.40
N GLY A 44 11.85 -3.23 9.42
CA GLY A 44 10.68 -3.11 10.28
C GLY A 44 9.62 -4.13 9.88
N ILE A 45 9.27 -4.14 8.60
CA ILE A 45 8.40 -5.14 7.97
C ILE A 45 9.14 -5.76 6.79
N TYR A 46 9.20 -7.09 6.76
CA TYR A 46 9.82 -7.85 5.67
C TYR A 46 8.85 -8.92 5.19
N VAL A 47 8.38 -8.80 3.94
CA VAL A 47 7.54 -9.83 3.30
C VAL A 47 8.29 -10.44 2.13
N LEU A 48 8.58 -11.73 2.26
CA LEU A 48 9.15 -12.54 1.19
C LEU A 48 8.07 -13.43 0.61
N GLY A 49 7.72 -13.17 -0.65
CA GLY A 49 6.84 -13.99 -1.47
C GLY A 49 7.40 -15.38 -1.80
N GLY A 50 8.20 -16.00 -0.92
CA GLY A 50 8.65 -17.38 -1.03
C GLY A 50 9.82 -17.66 -1.97
N ARG A 51 10.55 -18.73 -1.65
CA ARG A 51 11.70 -19.23 -2.41
C ARG A 51 11.76 -20.75 -2.32
N ASN A 52 11.88 -21.41 -3.47
CA ASN A 52 12.24 -22.82 -3.53
C ASN A 52 13.76 -23.01 -3.27
N SER A 53 14.19 -24.25 -3.01
CA SER A 53 15.59 -24.62 -2.77
C SER A 53 16.56 -24.29 -3.93
N ASP A 54 16.04 -24.13 -5.15
CA ASP A 54 16.79 -23.72 -6.35
C ASP A 54 16.79 -22.19 -6.57
N ARG A 55 16.25 -21.43 -5.61
CA ARG A 55 16.01 -19.97 -5.70
C ARG A 55 15.10 -19.58 -6.86
N THR A 56 14.28 -20.50 -7.39
CA THR A 56 13.18 -20.10 -8.26
C THR A 56 12.17 -19.30 -7.47
N ILE A 57 11.60 -18.28 -8.12
CA ILE A 57 10.56 -17.45 -7.55
C ILE A 57 9.33 -18.32 -7.32
N ALA A 58 8.85 -18.28 -6.09
CA ALA A 58 7.52 -18.72 -5.75
C ALA A 58 6.64 -17.48 -5.58
N GLN A 59 5.33 -17.67 -5.61
CA GLN A 59 4.36 -16.65 -5.22
C GLN A 59 3.32 -17.36 -4.34
N PRO A 60 3.62 -17.68 -3.06
CA PRO A 60 2.69 -18.33 -2.15
C PRO A 60 1.59 -17.36 -1.67
N TYR A 61 1.87 -16.06 -1.73
CA TYR A 61 0.93 -15.04 -1.34
C TYR A 61 0.17 -14.55 -2.54
N ILE A 62 -1.14 -14.46 -2.36
CA ILE A 62 -2.04 -13.82 -3.29
C ILE A 62 -1.78 -12.31 -3.28
N ARG A 63 -1.59 -11.74 -2.08
CA ARG A 63 -1.20 -10.34 -1.86
C ARG A 63 -0.51 -10.15 -0.51
N ALA A 64 0.19 -9.01 -0.37
CA ALA A 64 0.57 -8.45 0.92
C ALA A 64 -0.12 -7.08 1.10
N ASN A 65 -0.93 -6.94 2.14
CA ASN A 65 -1.47 -5.66 2.60
C ASN A 65 -0.64 -5.16 3.79
N VAL A 66 0.07 -4.06 3.60
CA VAL A 66 0.84 -3.40 4.66
C VAL A 66 0.25 -2.00 4.82
N SER A 67 -0.67 -1.84 5.77
CA SER A 67 -1.41 -0.58 5.93
C SER A 67 -1.37 -0.03 7.35
N ASP A 68 -1.55 1.28 7.52
CA ASP A 68 -1.81 1.90 8.83
C ASP A 68 -0.74 1.60 9.91
N ASN A 69 0.50 1.32 9.48
CA ASN A 69 1.60 1.06 10.42
C ASN A 69 2.40 2.34 10.67
N THR A 70 2.85 2.52 11.90
CA THR A 70 3.84 3.55 12.27
C THR A 70 5.20 2.88 12.43
N ILE A 71 6.19 3.27 11.64
CA ILE A 71 7.52 2.67 11.64
C ILE A 71 8.55 3.77 11.94
N VAL A 72 9.24 3.66 13.07
CA VAL A 72 10.12 4.70 13.60
C VAL A 72 11.52 4.15 13.79
N ASP A 73 12.49 4.90 13.28
CA ASP A 73 13.91 4.72 13.58
C ASP A 73 14.48 3.33 13.25
N VAL A 74 13.88 2.65 12.27
CA VAL A 74 14.36 1.36 11.80
C VAL A 74 15.66 1.51 11.02
N ASN A 75 16.60 0.60 11.25
CA ASN A 75 17.86 0.42 10.52
C ASN A 75 18.73 1.69 10.44
N ASN A 76 18.77 2.52 11.49
CA ASN A 76 19.34 3.87 11.37
C ASN A 76 20.75 4.07 11.98
N TRP A 77 21.38 3.01 12.48
CA TRP A 77 22.74 3.05 13.07
C TRP A 77 23.67 1.91 12.63
N LEU A 78 23.22 0.97 11.79
CA LEU A 78 24.01 -0.19 11.32
C LEU A 78 24.11 -0.23 9.80
N MET A 79 25.24 -0.76 9.31
CA MET A 79 25.51 -0.97 7.89
C MET A 79 24.68 -2.15 7.35
N SER A 80 23.47 -1.89 6.84
CA SER A 80 22.66 -2.86 6.09
C SER A 80 21.67 -2.15 5.15
N ASP A 81 21.39 -2.76 4.00
CA ASP A 81 20.59 -2.19 2.91
C ASP A 81 19.06 -2.30 3.08
N ASP A 82 18.58 -2.95 4.15
CA ASP A 82 17.17 -3.33 4.21
C ASP A 82 16.30 -2.26 4.90
N GLY A 83 15.25 -1.81 4.20
CA GLY A 83 14.47 -0.63 4.56
C GLY A 83 13.44 -0.81 5.69
N ALA A 84 12.64 0.22 5.95
CA ALA A 84 11.54 0.15 6.90
C ALA A 84 10.50 -0.91 6.50
N ILE A 85 10.09 -0.90 5.24
CA ILE A 85 9.24 -1.94 4.63
C ILE A 85 10.01 -2.55 3.47
N VAL A 86 10.08 -3.88 3.41
CA VAL A 86 10.68 -4.61 2.29
C VAL A 86 9.67 -5.61 1.75
N LEU A 87 9.33 -5.47 0.48
CA LEU A 87 8.52 -6.43 -0.25
C LEU A 87 9.38 -7.09 -1.32
N ARG A 88 9.52 -8.41 -1.23
CA ARG A 88 10.39 -9.18 -2.11
C ARG A 88 9.65 -10.30 -2.79
N HIS A 89 9.68 -10.34 -4.13
CA HIS A 89 8.97 -11.32 -4.95
C HIS A 89 7.46 -11.38 -4.64
N VAL A 90 6.87 -10.23 -4.32
CA VAL A 90 5.44 -10.10 -4.00
C VAL A 90 4.71 -9.50 -5.21
N LYS A 91 3.54 -10.01 -5.53
CA LYS A 91 2.66 -9.44 -6.56
C LYS A 91 1.39 -8.88 -5.91
N TYR A 92 0.81 -7.83 -6.51
CA TYR A 92 -0.48 -7.24 -6.09
C TYR A 92 -0.48 -6.69 -4.67
N ALA A 93 0.69 -6.23 -4.18
CA ALA A 93 0.78 -5.68 -2.83
C ALA A 93 0.11 -4.32 -2.73
N VAL A 94 -0.47 -4.03 -1.56
CA VAL A 94 -0.93 -2.69 -1.19
C VAL A 94 -0.09 -2.23 -0.02
N VAL A 95 0.52 -1.06 -0.17
CA VAL A 95 1.26 -0.36 0.88
C VAL A 95 0.57 0.98 1.09
N LYS A 96 -0.23 1.11 2.14
CA LYS A 96 -1.17 2.23 2.29
C LYS A 96 -1.09 2.90 3.65
N SER A 97 -1.13 4.23 3.72
CA SER A 97 -1.29 4.96 4.99
C SER A 97 -0.24 4.61 6.07
N ASN A 98 0.99 4.22 5.69
CA ASN A 98 2.05 3.97 6.66
C ASN A 98 2.79 5.27 6.97
N ASP A 99 3.10 5.52 8.26
CA ASP A 99 3.96 6.63 8.71
C ASP A 99 5.37 6.11 9.02
N ILE A 100 6.30 6.34 8.09
CA ILE A 100 7.69 5.92 8.17
C ILE A 100 8.55 7.12 8.53
N SER A 101 9.27 7.05 9.65
CA SER A 101 10.12 8.14 10.10
C SER A 101 11.46 7.69 10.67
N GLY A 102 12.52 8.49 10.50
CA GLY A 102 13.80 8.24 11.15
C GLY A 102 14.56 7.02 10.62
N THR A 103 14.07 6.39 9.54
CA THR A 103 14.62 5.16 8.98
C THR A 103 15.95 5.42 8.30
N GLY A 104 16.92 4.53 8.50
CA GLY A 104 18.20 4.58 7.81
C GLY A 104 18.16 3.90 6.44
N GLY A 105 18.82 4.51 5.46
CA GLY A 105 18.89 3.93 4.11
C GLY A 105 17.59 4.07 3.35
N THR A 106 16.78 3.01 3.29
CA THR A 106 15.58 2.95 2.43
C THR A 106 14.29 2.98 3.25
N GLY A 107 13.30 3.79 2.86
CA GLY A 107 11.97 3.77 3.48
C GLY A 107 11.21 2.50 3.08
N ILE A 108 10.89 2.39 1.79
CA ILE A 108 10.20 1.23 1.20
C ILE A 108 11.11 0.64 0.12
N ASN A 109 11.48 -0.64 0.26
CA ASN A 109 12.33 -1.36 -0.69
C ASN A 109 11.50 -2.44 -1.40
N LEU A 110 11.36 -2.29 -2.71
CA LEU A 110 10.65 -3.21 -3.59
C LEU A 110 11.68 -4.02 -4.38
N GLU A 111 11.83 -5.30 -4.01
CA GLU A 111 12.75 -6.23 -4.68
C GLU A 111 11.95 -7.21 -5.53
N ASP A 112 11.88 -6.93 -6.83
CA ASP A 112 11.12 -7.75 -7.78
C ASP A 112 9.66 -7.91 -7.34
N ALA A 113 9.10 -6.82 -6.79
CA ALA A 113 7.69 -6.70 -6.47
C ALA A 113 6.93 -6.09 -7.65
N ASP A 114 5.79 -6.66 -8.00
CA ASP A 114 5.03 -6.33 -9.21
C ASP A 114 3.57 -5.98 -8.89
N GLU A 115 2.98 -5.13 -9.71
CA GLU A 115 1.62 -4.61 -9.57
C GLU A 115 1.34 -4.05 -8.15
N VAL A 116 2.29 -3.30 -7.60
CA VAL A 116 2.19 -2.70 -6.25
C VAL A 116 1.41 -1.40 -6.29
N VAL A 117 0.43 -1.23 -5.40
CA VAL A 117 -0.22 0.07 -5.15
C VAL A 117 0.35 0.66 -3.87
N MET A 118 0.94 1.86 -3.97
CA MET A 118 1.49 2.62 -2.86
C MET A 118 0.74 3.94 -2.73
N GLN A 119 -0.04 4.08 -1.67
CA GLN A 119 -0.99 5.17 -1.53
C GLN A 119 -0.94 5.80 -0.13
N ASP A 120 -0.98 7.13 -0.07
CA ASP A 120 -1.12 7.90 1.18
C ASP A 120 -0.04 7.61 2.25
N ASN A 121 1.13 7.10 1.86
CA ASN A 121 2.23 6.86 2.81
C ASN A 121 3.00 8.14 3.09
N VAL A 122 3.50 8.28 4.32
CA VAL A 122 4.36 9.38 4.75
C VAL A 122 5.76 8.82 5.01
N ILE A 123 6.77 9.39 4.34
CA ILE A 123 8.18 9.02 4.53
C ILE A 123 8.97 10.28 4.89
N LYS A 124 9.46 10.35 6.12
CA LYS A 124 10.09 11.55 6.68
C LYS A 124 11.33 11.27 7.52
N ASN A 125 12.14 12.30 7.76
CA ASN A 125 13.33 12.24 8.61
C ASN A 125 14.28 11.06 8.29
N MET A 126 14.42 10.70 7.01
CA MET A 126 15.30 9.63 6.56
C MET A 126 16.75 9.94 6.92
N LYS A 127 17.50 8.91 7.33
CA LYS A 127 18.90 9.03 7.76
C LYS A 127 19.82 8.38 6.74
N GLU A 128 20.83 9.13 6.30
CA GLU A 128 21.94 8.56 5.53
C GLU A 128 22.84 7.76 6.49
N ILE A 129 23.07 6.48 6.15
CA ILE A 129 23.95 5.57 6.91
C ILE A 129 25.17 5.19 6.05
N GLU A 130 24.91 4.62 4.88
CA GLU A 130 25.86 4.27 3.83
C GLU A 130 25.22 4.58 2.48
N GLY A 131 25.75 5.59 1.79
CA GLY A 131 25.17 6.08 0.55
C GLY A 131 23.88 6.89 0.75
N SER A 132 23.16 7.06 -0.36
CA SER A 132 21.97 7.90 -0.43
C SER A 132 20.81 7.34 0.39
N ALA A 133 20.14 8.20 1.15
CA ALA A 133 18.84 7.89 1.72
C ALA A 133 17.78 7.88 0.59
N ILE A 134 16.98 6.81 0.52
CA ILE A 134 16.02 6.59 -0.54
C ILE A 134 14.63 6.44 0.08
N GLY A 135 13.67 7.22 -0.38
CA GLY A 135 12.27 7.06 0.05
C GLY A 135 11.72 5.70 -0.40
N VAL A 136 11.67 5.49 -1.73
CA VAL A 136 11.22 4.25 -2.36
C VAL A 136 12.30 3.72 -3.29
N LYS A 137 12.80 2.51 -3.03
CA LYS A 137 13.76 1.82 -3.88
C LYS A 137 13.06 0.72 -4.66
N MET A 138 13.30 0.66 -5.96
CA MET A 138 12.70 -0.30 -6.89
C MET A 138 13.81 -1.09 -7.58
N LEU A 139 13.81 -2.41 -7.42
CA LEU A 139 14.85 -3.28 -7.97
C LEU A 139 14.21 -4.42 -8.77
N PRO A 140 14.05 -4.27 -10.09
CA PRO A 140 13.50 -5.34 -10.91
C PRO A 140 14.59 -6.38 -11.14
N VAL A 141 14.25 -7.68 -11.04
CA VAL A 141 15.26 -8.74 -11.16
C VAL A 141 14.99 -9.66 -12.33
N LEU A 142 13.72 -10.04 -12.58
CA LEU A 142 13.39 -11.02 -13.60
C LEU A 142 12.62 -10.49 -14.82
N GLN A 143 11.94 -9.35 -14.69
CA GLN A 143 11.04 -8.82 -15.72
C GLN A 143 10.75 -7.33 -15.49
N ASP A 144 10.10 -6.70 -16.46
CA ASP A 144 9.45 -5.41 -16.27
C ASP A 144 8.32 -5.54 -15.25
N ASN A 145 8.21 -4.56 -14.34
CA ASN A 145 7.20 -4.52 -13.29
C ASN A 145 6.40 -3.22 -13.36
N ALA A 146 5.20 -3.24 -12.82
CA ALA A 146 4.36 -2.06 -12.71
C ALA A 146 4.09 -1.68 -11.24
N MET A 147 3.89 -0.39 -11.00
CA MET A 147 3.34 0.09 -9.74
C MET A 147 2.52 1.35 -9.90
N VAL A 148 1.77 1.69 -8.85
CA VAL A 148 0.96 2.90 -8.75
C VAL A 148 1.37 3.67 -7.50
N LEU A 149 1.65 4.97 -7.64
CA LEU A 149 2.00 5.90 -6.57
C LEU A 149 0.95 7.01 -6.49
N ILE A 150 0.29 7.13 -5.34
CA ILE A 150 -0.80 8.07 -5.12
C ILE A 150 -0.59 8.81 -3.81
N ASN A 151 -0.56 10.14 -3.84
CA ASN A 151 -0.56 10.99 -2.64
C ASN A 151 0.54 10.66 -1.60
N ASN A 152 1.65 10.01 -1.97
CA ASN A 152 2.68 9.70 -0.99
C ASN A 152 3.50 10.95 -0.68
N THR A 153 3.71 11.22 0.60
CA THR A 153 4.40 12.42 1.08
C THR A 153 5.84 12.12 1.45
N PHE A 154 6.76 12.92 0.94
CA PHE A 154 8.17 12.91 1.31
C PHE A 154 8.55 14.29 1.86
N ASP A 155 9.15 14.35 3.05
CA ASP A 155 9.55 15.63 3.67
C ASP A 155 10.84 16.23 3.08
N GLY A 156 11.41 15.58 2.06
CA GLY A 156 12.64 15.98 1.39
C GLY A 156 13.93 15.55 2.10
N SER A 157 13.85 14.81 3.22
CA SER A 157 15.01 14.24 3.92
C SER A 157 15.76 13.18 3.10
N ALA A 158 15.06 12.48 2.20
CA ALA A 158 15.69 11.52 1.29
C ALA A 158 16.51 12.23 0.20
N THR A 159 17.63 11.63 -0.20
CA THR A 159 18.40 12.04 -1.38
C THR A 159 17.53 11.89 -2.62
N TYR A 160 16.85 10.75 -2.75
CA TYR A 160 15.85 10.46 -3.79
C TYR A 160 14.53 10.05 -3.13
N ASN A 161 13.42 10.65 -3.55
CA ASN A 161 12.09 10.20 -3.11
C ASN A 161 11.78 8.83 -3.72
N ALA A 162 12.23 8.61 -4.96
CA ALA A 162 12.13 7.31 -5.63
C ALA A 162 13.39 7.04 -6.48
N TYR A 163 13.87 5.80 -6.45
CA TYR A 163 15.05 5.36 -7.19
C TYR A 163 14.84 3.94 -7.72
N SER A 164 15.20 3.69 -8.98
CA SER A 164 15.25 2.35 -9.57
C SER A 164 16.64 2.03 -10.10
N ASN A 165 17.04 0.76 -10.15
CA ASN A 165 18.31 0.33 -10.78
C ASN A 165 18.07 -0.34 -12.14
N ALA A 166 18.68 0.19 -13.20
CA ALA A 166 18.59 -0.35 -14.56
C ALA A 166 19.58 -1.50 -14.86
N GLU A 167 20.50 -1.84 -13.96
CA GLU A 167 21.55 -2.84 -14.19
C GLU A 167 21.02 -4.25 -14.55
N TYR A 168 19.76 -4.55 -14.23
CA TYR A 168 19.11 -5.82 -14.56
C TYR A 168 18.40 -5.81 -15.92
N GLY A 169 18.42 -4.70 -16.65
CA GLY A 169 17.89 -4.59 -18.02
C GLY A 169 16.37 -4.54 -18.14
N ASN A 170 15.66 -4.48 -17.01
CA ASN A 170 14.19 -4.34 -16.93
C ASN A 170 13.82 -3.02 -16.25
N ILE A 171 12.59 -2.56 -16.44
CA ILE A 171 12.09 -1.28 -15.91
C ILE A 171 10.94 -1.43 -14.91
N TYR A 172 10.73 -0.39 -14.12
CA TYR A 172 9.47 -0.14 -13.43
C TYR A 172 8.63 0.88 -14.21
N GLN A 173 7.43 0.49 -14.65
CA GLN A 173 6.42 1.44 -15.07
C GLN A 173 5.71 1.99 -13.83
N VAL A 174 5.92 3.28 -13.54
CA VAL A 174 5.39 3.94 -12.34
C VAL A 174 4.26 4.87 -12.72
N ASN A 175 3.04 4.44 -12.40
CA ASN A 175 1.83 5.21 -12.61
C ASN A 175 1.63 6.17 -11.44
N LEU A 176 1.45 7.46 -11.70
CA LEU A 176 1.52 8.52 -10.69
C LEU A 176 0.21 9.30 -10.62
N MET A 177 -0.33 9.53 -9.43
CA MET A 177 -1.44 10.45 -9.21
C MET A 177 -1.10 11.34 -8.02
N ASN A 178 -1.21 12.66 -8.18
CA ASN A 178 -0.91 13.65 -7.13
C ASN A 178 0.43 13.37 -6.40
N GLN A 179 1.44 12.98 -7.15
CA GLN A 179 2.73 12.55 -6.61
C GLN A 179 3.80 13.59 -6.91
N ASP A 180 4.52 14.05 -5.88
CA ASP A 180 5.73 14.85 -6.10
C ASP A 180 6.85 13.98 -6.67
N THR A 181 7.22 14.24 -7.92
CA THR A 181 8.27 13.54 -8.66
C THR A 181 9.59 14.30 -8.72
N SER A 182 9.72 15.45 -8.04
CA SER A 182 10.88 16.34 -8.14
C SER A 182 12.22 15.68 -7.77
N LYS A 183 12.18 14.65 -6.92
CA LYS A 183 13.35 13.83 -6.51
C LYS A 183 13.26 12.37 -6.98
N PHE A 184 12.59 12.09 -8.09
CA PHE A 184 12.57 10.76 -8.69
C PHE A 184 13.77 10.64 -9.63
N ASP A 185 14.65 9.65 -9.41
CA ASP A 185 15.77 9.41 -10.30
C ASP A 185 15.36 8.52 -11.49
N THR A 186 15.05 9.17 -12.60
CA THR A 186 14.78 8.52 -13.89
C THR A 186 16.00 8.45 -14.80
N SER A 187 17.11 9.10 -14.40
CA SER A 187 18.28 9.29 -15.28
C SER A 187 19.02 7.99 -15.58
N ASN A 188 18.87 6.99 -14.72
CA ASN A 188 19.47 5.68 -14.88
C ASN A 188 18.68 4.73 -15.80
N GLY A 189 17.46 5.10 -16.23
CA GLY A 189 16.64 4.30 -17.14
C GLY A 189 15.92 3.11 -16.51
N GLY A 190 15.96 2.94 -15.17
CA GLY A 190 15.30 1.86 -14.46
C GLY A 190 13.81 2.10 -14.19
N MET A 191 13.30 3.28 -14.56
CA MET A 191 11.94 3.72 -14.26
C MET A 191 11.37 4.56 -15.39
N GLU A 192 10.13 4.26 -15.79
CA GLU A 192 9.32 5.06 -16.69
C GLU A 192 8.13 5.64 -15.93
N LEU A 193 8.00 6.97 -15.96
CA LEU A 193 6.93 7.67 -15.25
C LEU A 193 5.71 7.87 -16.15
N VAL A 194 4.55 7.49 -15.65
CA VAL A 194 3.26 7.70 -16.32
C VAL A 194 2.36 8.52 -15.40
N THR A 195 2.21 9.81 -15.68
CA THR A 195 1.26 10.65 -14.93
C THR A 195 -0.17 10.27 -15.29
N LEU A 196 -0.94 9.89 -14.29
CA LEU A 196 -2.37 9.69 -14.35
C LEU A 196 -3.07 11.02 -14.04
N SER A 197 -4.10 11.35 -14.82
CA SER A 197 -5.07 12.36 -14.42
C SER A 197 -6.05 11.73 -13.43
N GLU A 198 -6.46 12.49 -12.43
CA GLU A 198 -7.70 12.17 -11.73
C GLU A 198 -8.84 12.06 -12.76
N PRO A 199 -9.79 11.15 -12.58
CA PRO A 199 -11.01 11.20 -13.35
C PRO A 199 -11.65 12.59 -13.16
N GLU A 200 -12.13 13.21 -14.24
CA GLU A 200 -12.76 14.54 -14.16
C GLU A 200 -13.97 14.46 -13.23
N LEU A 201 -13.93 15.21 -12.12
CA LEU A 201 -15.09 15.46 -11.27
C LEU A 201 -16.03 16.40 -12.02
N GLU A 202 -17.23 15.94 -12.39
CA GLU A 202 -18.30 16.89 -12.73
C GLU A 202 -18.73 17.63 -11.45
N THR A 203 -18.99 18.93 -11.56
CA THR A 203 -19.38 19.74 -10.40
C THR A 203 -20.76 19.31 -9.91
N PRO A 204 -20.92 18.92 -8.64
CA PRO A 204 -22.22 18.50 -8.12
C PRO A 204 -23.24 19.63 -8.23
N PRO A 205 -24.53 19.34 -8.48
CA PRO A 205 -25.58 20.28 -8.18
C PRO A 205 -25.57 20.57 -6.67
N ALA A 206 -25.71 21.85 -6.30
CA ALA A 206 -25.84 22.24 -4.90
C ALA A 206 -27.09 21.57 -4.31
N ASP A 207 -26.89 20.60 -3.40
CA ASP A 207 -27.99 19.97 -2.68
C ASP A 207 -28.17 20.63 -1.32
N ASP A 208 -29.44 20.81 -0.96
CA ASP A 208 -29.90 21.55 0.21
C ASP A 208 -29.59 20.76 1.50
N GLU A 209 -28.87 21.39 2.44
CA GLU A 209 -28.56 20.84 3.76
C GLU A 209 -29.85 20.51 4.55
N GLU A 210 -30.24 19.22 4.59
CA GLU A 210 -31.22 18.72 5.55
C GLU A 210 -30.57 18.62 6.93
N GLU A 211 -31.20 19.20 7.97
CA GLU A 211 -30.65 19.26 9.33
C GLU A 211 -30.38 17.85 9.89
N ALA A 212 -29.10 17.57 10.15
CA ALA A 212 -28.64 16.33 10.76
C ALA A 212 -29.29 16.12 12.15
N PRO A 213 -29.63 14.87 12.51
CA PRO A 213 -30.11 14.55 13.85
C PRO A 213 -29.06 14.91 14.92
N SER A 214 -29.52 15.24 16.12
CA SER A 214 -28.64 15.58 17.25
C SER A 214 -27.81 14.36 17.66
N ILE A 215 -26.54 14.37 17.28
CA ILE A 215 -25.52 13.37 17.63
C ILE A 215 -25.31 13.38 19.16
N PRO A 216 -25.15 12.22 19.84
CA PRO A 216 -24.72 12.19 21.23
C PRO A 216 -23.41 12.97 21.42
N GLU A 217 -23.25 13.73 22.51
CA GLU A 217 -22.05 14.58 22.74
C GLU A 217 -20.71 13.80 22.88
N ASP A 218 -20.72 12.46 22.80
CA ASP A 218 -19.57 11.58 23.06
C ASP A 218 -19.38 10.49 21.98
N ASP A 219 -19.99 10.65 20.80
CA ASP A 219 -19.87 9.71 19.67
C ASP A 219 -18.74 10.15 18.72
N GLU A 220 -17.84 9.24 18.35
CA GLU A 220 -16.77 9.53 17.40
C GLU A 220 -17.26 9.23 15.97
N TYR A 221 -16.66 9.85 14.94
CA TYR A 221 -16.96 9.45 13.56
C TYR A 221 -16.40 8.05 13.30
N PRO A 222 -17.05 7.23 12.45
CA PRO A 222 -16.47 5.98 12.04
C PRO A 222 -15.17 6.23 11.28
N VAL A 223 -14.29 5.24 11.25
CA VAL A 223 -13.04 5.24 10.48
C VAL A 223 -13.16 4.18 9.39
N ALA A 224 -13.23 4.63 8.14
CA ALA A 224 -13.26 3.75 6.98
C ALA A 224 -11.86 3.16 6.72
N ASN A 225 -11.78 1.84 6.57
CA ASN A 225 -10.55 1.15 6.17
C ASN A 225 -10.85 0.12 5.08
N LEU A 226 -10.55 0.51 3.84
CA LEU A 226 -10.73 -0.29 2.64
C LEU A 226 -9.48 -1.13 2.39
N ALA A 227 -9.67 -2.45 2.43
CA ALA A 227 -8.73 -3.43 1.91
C ALA A 227 -9.25 -4.04 0.59
N ILE A 228 -8.34 -4.57 -0.22
CA ILE A 228 -8.68 -5.42 -1.36
C ILE A 228 -8.24 -6.85 -1.00
N ARG A 229 -8.91 -7.86 -1.52
CA ARG A 229 -8.51 -9.27 -1.56
C ARG A 229 -8.63 -9.76 -3.01
N TYR A 230 -7.60 -10.40 -3.55
CA TYR A 230 -7.68 -10.95 -4.91
C TYR A 230 -8.16 -12.41 -4.83
N VAL A 231 -9.07 -12.85 -5.69
CA VAL A 231 -9.45 -14.27 -5.76
C VAL A 231 -8.86 -14.87 -7.04
N PRO A 232 -7.81 -15.71 -6.96
CA PRO A 232 -7.18 -16.29 -8.15
C PRO A 232 -8.08 -17.34 -8.82
N ALA A 233 -8.97 -16.91 -9.70
CA ALA A 233 -9.70 -17.77 -10.66
C ALA A 233 -10.44 -17.02 -11.79
N GLY A 234 -10.24 -15.71 -11.98
CA GLY A 234 -11.05 -14.93 -12.93
C GLY A 234 -12.42 -14.52 -12.37
N ASP A 235 -12.56 -14.50 -11.04
CA ASP A 235 -13.78 -14.14 -10.32
C ASP A 235 -13.75 -12.70 -9.75
N GLY A 236 -12.90 -11.81 -10.29
CA GLY A 236 -12.86 -10.40 -9.91
C GLY A 236 -11.97 -10.03 -8.70
N LEU A 237 -11.93 -8.74 -8.39
CA LEU A 237 -11.32 -8.18 -7.18
C LEU A 237 -12.36 -8.18 -6.06
N THR A 238 -12.04 -8.78 -4.93
CA THR A 238 -12.82 -8.62 -3.71
C THR A 238 -12.36 -7.36 -2.98
N PHE A 239 -13.28 -6.56 -2.51
CA PHE A 239 -13.10 -5.37 -1.71
C PHE A 239 -13.71 -5.65 -0.34
N ASP A 240 -13.02 -5.20 0.70
CA ASP A 240 -13.30 -5.58 2.07
C ASP A 240 -13.14 -4.37 2.99
N GLY A 241 -14.24 -4.02 3.67
CA GLY A 241 -14.31 -2.96 4.66
C GLY A 241 -14.20 -3.46 6.10
N GLY A 242 -13.96 -4.75 6.33
CA GLY A 242 -14.01 -5.36 7.66
C GLY A 242 -13.01 -4.81 8.69
N GLU A 243 -11.99 -4.06 8.25
CA GLU A 243 -11.04 -3.38 9.15
C GLU A 243 -11.50 -1.95 9.53
N SER A 244 -12.68 -1.52 9.07
CA SER A 244 -13.29 -0.25 9.48
C SER A 244 -13.79 -0.32 10.93
N THR A 245 -13.69 0.78 11.66
CA THR A 245 -14.01 0.81 13.10
C THR A 245 -14.89 2.00 13.47
N ASP A 246 -15.64 1.84 14.55
CA ASP A 246 -16.45 2.89 15.19
C ASP A 246 -16.60 2.53 16.68
N ASP A 247 -16.78 3.51 17.57
CA ASP A 247 -16.89 3.25 19.01
C ASP A 247 -18.24 2.60 19.40
N ASN A 248 -19.29 2.87 18.64
CA ASN A 248 -20.65 2.34 18.83
C ASN A 248 -21.07 1.31 17.77
N GLY A 249 -20.28 1.19 16.70
CA GLY A 249 -20.37 0.15 15.67
C GLY A 249 -20.89 0.65 14.32
N ILE A 250 -20.41 0.01 13.25
CA ILE A 250 -20.80 0.30 11.86
C ILE A 250 -22.11 -0.43 11.52
N VAL A 251 -23.06 0.28 10.90
CA VAL A 251 -24.37 -0.26 10.50
C VAL A 251 -24.52 -0.47 9.00
N SER A 252 -23.71 0.19 8.16
CA SER A 252 -23.76 -0.02 6.71
C SER A 252 -22.43 0.25 6.01
N TYR A 253 -22.22 -0.47 4.91
CA TYR A 253 -21.14 -0.27 3.93
C TYR A 253 -21.77 -0.06 2.56
N SER A 254 -21.39 1.02 1.87
CA SER A 254 -21.75 1.27 0.47
C SER A 254 -20.49 1.44 -0.37
N TRP A 255 -20.55 0.94 -1.60
CA TRP A 255 -19.42 0.89 -2.52
C TRP A 255 -19.77 1.54 -3.84
N ASP A 256 -18.81 2.32 -4.34
CA ASP A 256 -18.80 2.92 -5.66
C ASP A 256 -17.53 2.44 -6.38
N PHE A 257 -17.68 1.84 -7.56
CA PHE A 257 -16.57 1.32 -8.37
C PHE A 257 -16.28 2.17 -9.60
N ASP A 258 -16.93 3.33 -9.72
CA ASP A 258 -16.64 4.29 -10.77
C ASP A 258 -16.25 5.66 -10.19
N SER A 259 -16.05 6.62 -11.09
CA SER A 259 -15.60 7.97 -10.72
C SER A 259 -16.73 8.99 -10.77
N SER A 260 -18.00 8.55 -10.69
CA SER A 260 -19.14 9.45 -10.73
C SER A 260 -19.22 10.34 -9.48
N ASP A 261 -19.88 11.49 -9.65
CA ASP A 261 -19.86 12.69 -8.82
C ASP A 261 -20.84 12.65 -7.63
N GLY A 262 -21.08 11.46 -7.12
CA GLY A 262 -21.78 11.16 -5.88
C GLY A 262 -21.58 9.67 -5.60
N ILE A 263 -21.63 9.24 -4.34
CA ILE A 263 -21.61 7.81 -4.04
C ILE A 263 -22.87 7.21 -4.67
N GLN A 264 -22.76 6.72 -5.90
CA GLN A 264 -23.74 5.79 -6.41
C GLN A 264 -23.43 4.49 -5.69
N GLU A 265 -24.30 4.14 -4.76
CA GLU A 265 -24.25 2.83 -4.14
C GLU A 265 -24.44 1.78 -5.25
N GLU A 266 -23.33 1.30 -5.80
CA GLU A 266 -23.31 0.25 -6.79
C GLU A 266 -23.34 -1.12 -6.12
N ALA A 267 -22.85 -1.20 -4.88
CA ALA A 267 -22.98 -2.39 -4.04
C ALA A 267 -23.02 -2.02 -2.55
N THR A 268 -23.49 -2.98 -1.75
CA THR A 268 -23.52 -2.89 -0.28
C THR A 268 -22.96 -4.15 0.36
N GLY A 269 -22.61 -4.02 1.64
CA GLY A 269 -22.09 -5.10 2.47
C GLY A 269 -20.61 -4.93 2.76
N GLU A 270 -20.15 -5.53 3.87
CA GLU A 270 -18.77 -5.43 4.34
C GLU A 270 -17.76 -5.91 3.30
N THR A 271 -18.11 -6.92 2.50
CA THR A 271 -17.26 -7.47 1.44
C THR A 271 -18.01 -7.53 0.12
N VAL A 272 -17.41 -7.02 -0.97
CA VAL A 272 -17.99 -7.01 -2.32
C VAL A 272 -16.97 -7.51 -3.35
N THR A 273 -17.40 -8.29 -4.34
CA THR A 273 -16.54 -8.70 -5.45
C THR A 273 -16.93 -7.99 -6.75
N ARG A 274 -15.95 -7.45 -7.48
CA ARG A 274 -16.15 -6.77 -8.77
C ARG A 274 -15.10 -7.14 -9.81
N ASP A 275 -15.58 -7.35 -11.04
CA ASP A 275 -14.76 -7.56 -12.22
C ASP A 275 -14.44 -6.25 -12.92
N PHE A 276 -13.18 -6.07 -13.31
CA PHE A 276 -12.74 -4.99 -14.18
C PHE A 276 -12.35 -5.56 -15.54
N LEU A 277 -13.35 -5.73 -16.42
CA LEU A 277 -13.21 -6.41 -17.71
C LEU A 277 -12.61 -5.53 -18.82
N VAL A 278 -12.45 -4.23 -18.55
CA VAL A 278 -11.97 -3.25 -19.51
C VAL A 278 -10.72 -2.60 -18.93
N GLN A 279 -9.68 -2.50 -19.76
CA GLN A 279 -8.50 -1.71 -19.42
C GLN A 279 -8.92 -0.29 -19.09
N GLY A 280 -8.46 0.19 -17.94
CA GLY A 280 -9.03 1.40 -17.39
C GLY A 280 -8.52 1.68 -15.99
N ARG A 281 -9.00 2.80 -15.46
CA ARG A 281 -8.67 3.30 -14.14
C ARG A 281 -9.98 3.48 -13.40
N PHE A 282 -10.06 2.89 -12.21
CA PHE A 282 -11.28 2.87 -11.43
C PHE A 282 -10.94 3.31 -10.01
N LYS A 283 -11.52 4.42 -9.55
CA LYS A 283 -11.42 4.84 -8.16
C LYS A 283 -12.52 4.11 -7.41
N VAL A 284 -12.16 3.13 -6.60
CA VAL A 284 -13.12 2.42 -5.78
C VAL A 284 -13.24 3.16 -4.45
N THR A 285 -14.45 3.59 -4.11
CA THR A 285 -14.75 4.33 -2.89
C THR A 285 -15.69 3.50 -2.02
N MET A 286 -15.30 3.28 -0.77
CA MET A 286 -16.15 2.71 0.28
C MET A 286 -16.62 3.83 1.19
N THR A 287 -17.89 3.79 1.58
CA THR A 287 -18.45 4.64 2.65
C THR A 287 -18.97 3.75 3.75
N VAL A 288 -18.59 4.05 4.99
CA VAL A 288 -19.11 3.41 6.19
C VAL A 288 -20.04 4.38 6.91
N THR A 289 -21.14 3.88 7.45
CA THR A 289 -22.07 4.65 8.29
C THR A 289 -22.17 3.98 9.66
N ASP A 290 -22.08 4.77 10.72
CA ASP A 290 -22.25 4.31 12.11
C ASP A 290 -23.73 4.28 12.56
N ILE A 291 -23.96 3.93 13.83
CA ILE A 291 -25.30 3.84 14.41
C ILE A 291 -26.03 5.20 14.55
N SER A 292 -25.29 6.30 14.62
CA SER A 292 -25.81 7.67 14.72
C SER A 292 -26.01 8.33 13.36
N GLY A 293 -25.61 7.67 12.28
CA GLY A 293 -25.69 8.17 10.91
C GLY A 293 -24.49 9.00 10.46
N GLN A 294 -23.40 9.02 11.24
CA GLN A 294 -22.14 9.66 10.80
C GLN A 294 -21.44 8.75 9.79
N GLN A 295 -20.69 9.36 8.87
CA GLN A 295 -20.08 8.67 7.75
C GLN A 295 -18.61 9.03 7.60
N ASP A 296 -17.84 8.05 7.12
CA ASP A 296 -16.47 8.23 6.64
C ASP A 296 -16.25 7.42 5.37
N THR A 297 -15.27 7.83 4.57
CA THR A 297 -14.98 7.22 3.28
C THR A 297 -13.52 6.84 3.14
N ASP A 298 -13.26 5.69 2.52
CA ASP A 298 -11.93 5.30 2.11
C ASP A 298 -11.91 4.91 0.63
N SER A 299 -10.83 5.20 -0.07
CA SER A 299 -10.70 4.98 -1.51
C SER A 299 -9.42 4.26 -1.90
N ILE A 300 -9.46 3.55 -3.01
CA ILE A 300 -8.29 2.94 -3.66
C ILE A 300 -8.41 3.01 -5.17
N LEU A 301 -7.28 3.28 -5.85
CA LEU A 301 -7.25 3.27 -7.31
C LEU A 301 -6.88 1.87 -7.83
N ILE A 302 -7.69 1.36 -8.74
CA ILE A 302 -7.43 0.15 -9.51
C ILE A 302 -7.00 0.54 -10.92
N VAL A 303 -5.85 0.04 -11.34
CA VAL A 303 -5.32 0.22 -12.70
C VAL A 303 -5.30 -1.14 -13.38
N VAL A 304 -6.07 -1.26 -14.46
CA VAL A 304 -6.11 -2.46 -15.31
C VAL A 304 -5.39 -2.17 -16.62
N ASN A 305 -4.26 -2.86 -16.84
CA ASN A 305 -3.35 -2.67 -17.98
C ASN A 305 -3.58 -3.65 -19.13
#